data_AF-A0A832TS34-F1
#
_entry.id   AF-A0A832TS34-F1
#
_cell.length_a   1.000
_cell.length_b   1.000
_cell.length_c   1.000
_cell.angle_alpha   90.00
_cell.angle_beta   90.00
_cell.angle_gamma   90.00
#
_symmetry.space_group_name_H-M   'P 1'
#
loop_
_entity.id
_entity.type
_entity.pdbx_description
1 polymer ?
#
loop_
_entity_poly.entity_id
_entity_poly.type
_entity_poly.pdbx_seq_one_letter_code
_entity_poly.pdbx_strand_id
1 'polypeptide(L)'
;MSLNKAVLDIRQRIKVKPSPKDEPAASWTGTDLVNGVQTKTLTVIFKSAGCRWGKAGGCTMCGYVYDCASEPPTLEDYETQLAKALRKAEKFSEFMVKIFTSGSFLDEQEVPPEARDAILKNLAEDPRVVKVLAETRPNFVTEENVQDCLSILKNKPFELAFGLETSSDKIRKDSINKGFTFQDFVRAAETAKKYGVTVKAYLMLKPLFLSEKQAMEDIIRSIDDAAPYSDTISINLCNVQKGTLVEALWEKGQYRPPWLWSIIEILQKAKAAHPDLPLMSDPVGAGSKRGPHNCKECSSEVADSLRTFSLTQDPADLSKTYCGCKELWKKTLEIEDFTYGAPILD
;
A
#
# COMPACT_ATOMS: atom_id res chain seq x y z
N MET A 1 -10.87 -16.40 20.25
CA MET A 1 -10.84 -16.74 18.80
C MET A 1 -9.60 -16.10 18.20
N SER A 2 -8.75 -16.82 17.45
CA SER A 2 -7.58 -16.18 16.82
C SER A 2 -8.03 -15.20 15.73
N LEU A 3 -7.24 -14.16 15.46
CA LEU A 3 -7.54 -13.22 14.36
C LEU A 3 -7.67 -13.94 13.02
N ASN A 4 -6.79 -14.89 12.73
CA ASN A 4 -6.89 -15.74 11.53
C ASN A 4 -8.28 -16.38 11.39
N LYS A 5 -8.80 -16.99 12.47
CA LYS A 5 -10.13 -17.61 12.43
C LYS A 5 -11.22 -16.57 12.19
N ALA A 6 -11.19 -15.44 12.90
CA ALA A 6 -12.18 -14.38 12.74
C ALA A 6 -12.20 -13.82 11.29
N VAL A 7 -11.03 -13.61 10.70
CA VAL A 7 -10.92 -13.11 9.32
C VAL A 7 -11.39 -14.16 8.31
N LEU A 8 -11.03 -15.44 8.51
CA LEU A 8 -11.53 -16.54 7.66
C LEU A 8 -13.06 -16.65 7.68
N ASP A 9 -13.67 -16.60 8.87
CA ASP A 9 -15.12 -16.71 9.05
C ASP A 9 -15.88 -15.57 8.33
N ILE A 10 -15.29 -14.36 8.28
CA ILE A 10 -15.83 -13.24 7.50
C ILE A 10 -15.68 -13.52 6.00
N ARG A 11 -14.50 -13.95 5.56
CA ARG A 11 -14.18 -14.15 4.15
C ARG A 11 -15.04 -15.23 3.50
N GLN A 12 -15.34 -16.31 4.22
CA GLN A 12 -16.21 -17.39 3.74
C GLN A 12 -17.65 -16.93 3.43
N ARG A 13 -18.09 -15.78 3.98
CA ARG A 13 -19.43 -15.22 3.71
C ARG A 13 -19.45 -14.35 2.46
N ILE A 14 -18.29 -13.94 1.96
CA ILE A 14 -18.18 -13.09 0.77
C ILE A 14 -18.16 -13.96 -0.48
N LYS A 15 -19.17 -13.78 -1.33
CA LYS A 15 -19.22 -14.41 -2.65
C LYS A 15 -18.45 -13.54 -3.64
N VAL A 16 -17.28 -13.99 -4.07
CA VAL A 16 -16.55 -13.38 -5.18
C VAL A 16 -17.27 -13.74 -6.48
N LYS A 17 -17.67 -12.73 -7.26
CA LYS A 17 -18.30 -12.97 -8.54
C LYS A 17 -17.23 -13.40 -9.56
N PRO A 18 -17.49 -14.43 -10.39
CA PRO A 18 -16.63 -14.73 -11.51
C PRO A 18 -16.44 -13.49 -12.40
N SER A 19 -15.21 -13.26 -12.85
CA SER A 19 -14.86 -12.18 -13.77
C SER A 19 -13.83 -12.67 -14.78
N PRO A 20 -13.70 -12.02 -15.96
CA PRO A 20 -12.74 -12.44 -16.97
C PRO A 20 -11.30 -12.43 -16.43
N LYS A 21 -10.54 -13.48 -16.73
CA LYS A 21 -9.14 -13.67 -16.28
C LYS A 21 -8.14 -12.90 -17.12
N ASP A 22 -8.53 -12.53 -18.34
CA ASP A 22 -7.77 -11.77 -19.31
C ASP A 22 -7.92 -10.24 -19.12
N GLU A 23 -8.53 -9.80 -18.02
CA GLU A 23 -8.66 -8.38 -17.66
C GLU A 23 -8.01 -8.09 -16.31
N PRO A 24 -7.18 -7.03 -16.21
CA PRO A 24 -6.61 -6.65 -14.92
C PRO A 24 -7.74 -6.29 -13.97
N ALA A 25 -7.54 -6.51 -12.67
CA ALA A 25 -8.51 -6.14 -11.64
C ALA A 25 -8.75 -4.63 -11.68
N ALA A 26 -7.69 -3.86 -11.88
CA ALA A 26 -7.74 -2.45 -12.19
C ALA A 26 -6.47 -2.01 -12.92
N SER A 27 -6.57 -0.93 -13.69
CA SER A 27 -5.41 -0.22 -14.21
C SER A 27 -5.73 1.25 -14.39
N TRP A 28 -4.80 2.14 -14.09
CA TRP A 28 -4.98 3.59 -14.23
C TRP A 28 -3.65 4.29 -14.44
N THR A 29 -3.74 5.50 -15.00
CA THR A 29 -2.59 6.38 -15.15
C THR A 29 -2.51 7.37 -14.00
N GLY A 30 -1.29 7.84 -13.71
CA GLY A 30 -1.03 8.76 -12.61
C GLY A 30 0.27 9.51 -12.79
N THR A 31 0.78 10.07 -11.69
CA THR A 31 2.09 10.72 -11.62
C THR A 31 2.72 10.38 -10.28
N ASP A 32 4.01 10.09 -10.27
CA ASP A 32 4.80 9.80 -9.08
C ASP A 32 6.24 10.30 -9.28
N LEU A 33 7.07 10.23 -8.25
CA LEU A 33 8.46 10.64 -8.29
C LEU A 33 9.37 9.48 -8.70
N VAL A 34 10.16 9.70 -9.74
CA VAL A 34 11.29 8.86 -10.11
C VAL A 34 12.55 9.72 -9.94
N ASN A 35 13.37 9.41 -8.95
CA ASN A 35 14.59 10.18 -8.62
C ASN A 35 14.31 11.69 -8.45
N GLY A 36 13.22 12.05 -7.79
CA GLY A 36 12.81 13.44 -7.56
C GLY A 36 12.13 14.13 -8.75
N VAL A 37 11.99 13.44 -9.89
CA VAL A 37 11.31 13.98 -11.09
C VAL A 37 9.89 13.43 -11.19
N GLN A 38 8.91 14.32 -11.36
CA GLN A 38 7.53 13.92 -11.62
C GLN A 38 7.43 13.18 -12.96
N THR A 39 7.05 11.91 -12.89
CA THR A 39 7.01 10.99 -14.02
C THR A 39 5.62 10.39 -14.14
N LYS A 40 5.11 10.25 -15.37
CA LYS A 40 3.84 9.58 -15.62
C LYS A 40 3.92 8.12 -15.21
N THR A 41 2.87 7.61 -14.60
CA THR A 41 2.83 6.21 -14.14
C THR A 41 1.67 5.47 -14.78
N LEU A 42 1.89 4.19 -15.07
CA LEU A 42 0.82 3.21 -15.30
C LEU A 42 0.81 2.24 -14.13
N THR A 43 -0.26 2.23 -13.36
CA THR A 43 -0.49 1.23 -12.32
C THR A 43 -1.34 0.10 -12.89
N VAL A 44 -0.92 -1.14 -12.67
CA VAL A 44 -1.64 -2.35 -13.10
C VAL A 44 -1.81 -3.25 -11.89
N ILE A 45 -3.06 -3.58 -11.56
CA ILE A 45 -3.39 -4.65 -10.61
C ILE A 45 -3.77 -5.88 -11.43
N PHE A 46 -2.86 -6.83 -11.54
CA PHE A 46 -3.11 -8.10 -12.20
C PHE A 46 -4.07 -8.95 -11.37
N LYS A 47 -5.07 -9.55 -12.02
CA LYS A 47 -5.80 -10.66 -11.42
C LYS A 47 -4.86 -11.85 -11.41
N SER A 48 -4.31 -12.14 -10.24
CA SER A 48 -3.43 -13.29 -10.00
C SER A 48 -4.22 -14.48 -9.45
N ALA A 49 -3.52 -15.57 -9.10
CA ALA A 49 -4.13 -16.64 -8.33
C ALA A 49 -4.56 -16.19 -6.91
N GLY A 50 -4.11 -15.02 -6.45
CA GLY A 50 -4.55 -14.36 -5.22
C GLY A 50 -3.66 -14.59 -4.01
N CYS A 51 -3.58 -13.57 -3.14
CA CYS A 51 -2.71 -13.54 -1.97
C CYS A 51 -2.72 -14.83 -1.13
N ARG A 52 -1.57 -15.50 -1.03
CA ARG A 52 -1.42 -16.76 -0.28
C ARG A 52 -1.70 -16.58 1.20
N TRP A 53 -1.25 -15.47 1.78
CA TRP A 53 -1.62 -15.10 3.15
C TRP A 53 -3.12 -14.81 3.26
N GLY A 54 -3.70 -14.19 2.24
CA GLY A 54 -5.12 -13.93 2.18
C GLY A 54 -5.98 -15.20 2.25
N LYS A 55 -5.56 -16.25 1.54
CA LYS A 55 -6.23 -17.57 1.56
C LYS A 55 -6.13 -18.28 2.91
N ALA A 56 -5.11 -17.98 3.72
CA ALA A 56 -4.87 -18.58 5.04
C ALA A 56 -5.44 -17.78 6.23
N GLY A 57 -6.19 -16.71 5.97
CA GLY A 57 -6.77 -15.81 6.96
C GLY A 57 -6.54 -14.37 6.58
N GLY A 58 -5.29 -13.97 6.43
CA GLY A 58 -4.94 -12.70 5.82
C GLY A 58 -5.06 -11.49 6.73
N CYS A 59 -4.72 -10.33 6.17
CA CYS A 59 -4.74 -9.08 6.93
C CYS A 59 -6.18 -8.67 7.31
N THR A 60 -6.35 -8.08 8.49
CA THR A 60 -7.66 -7.71 9.05
C THR A 60 -8.40 -6.63 8.27
N MET A 61 -7.68 -5.80 7.51
CA MET A 61 -8.20 -4.65 6.76
C MET A 61 -8.24 -4.83 5.23
N CYS A 62 -7.60 -5.87 4.70
CA CYS A 62 -7.39 -5.99 3.25
C CYS A 62 -8.59 -6.68 2.57
N GLY A 63 -9.37 -5.90 1.82
CA GLY A 63 -10.42 -6.35 0.91
C GLY A 63 -9.91 -6.64 -0.51
N TYR A 64 -8.70 -6.21 -0.86
CA TYR A 64 -8.06 -6.54 -2.15
C TYR A 64 -7.83 -8.03 -2.36
N VAL A 65 -7.95 -8.86 -1.31
CA VAL A 65 -7.95 -10.33 -1.43
C VAL A 65 -9.04 -10.84 -2.40
N TYR A 66 -10.08 -10.04 -2.65
CA TYR A 66 -11.16 -10.38 -3.58
C TYR A 66 -10.90 -9.98 -5.03
N ASP A 67 -9.78 -9.29 -5.31
CA ASP A 67 -9.37 -8.88 -6.66
C ASP A 67 -8.61 -9.99 -7.42
N CYS A 68 -8.56 -11.20 -6.87
CA CYS A 68 -7.94 -12.35 -7.51
C CYS A 68 -8.88 -13.03 -8.52
N ALA A 69 -8.29 -13.77 -9.46
CA ALA A 69 -9.07 -14.63 -10.34
C ALA A 69 -9.71 -15.78 -9.54
N SER A 70 -10.91 -16.22 -9.95
CA SER A 70 -11.59 -17.37 -9.34
C SER A 70 -10.85 -18.68 -9.59
N GLU A 71 -10.11 -18.74 -10.70
CA GLU A 71 -9.20 -19.81 -11.06
C GLU A 71 -7.86 -19.18 -11.46
N PRO A 72 -6.72 -19.87 -11.27
CA PRO A 72 -5.42 -19.37 -11.71
C PRO A 72 -5.45 -18.93 -13.19
N PRO A 73 -4.97 -17.72 -13.51
CA PRO A 73 -4.81 -17.26 -14.90
C PRO A 73 -3.72 -18.07 -15.63
N THR A 74 -3.88 -18.21 -16.94
CA THR A 74 -2.84 -18.76 -17.82
C THR A 74 -1.79 -17.70 -18.15
N LEU A 75 -0.69 -18.08 -18.79
CA LEU A 75 0.29 -17.14 -19.34
C LEU A 75 -0.36 -16.13 -20.31
N GLU A 76 -1.18 -16.61 -21.24
CA GLU A 76 -1.90 -15.79 -22.22
C GLU A 76 -2.86 -14.79 -21.53
N ASP A 77 -3.49 -15.19 -20.42
CA ASP A 77 -4.31 -14.28 -19.61
C ASP A 77 -3.45 -13.11 -19.09
N TYR A 78 -2.29 -13.38 -18.49
CA TYR A 78 -1.38 -12.33 -17.98
C TYR A 78 -0.86 -11.41 -19.08
N GLU A 79 -0.47 -11.96 -20.24
CA GLU A 79 -0.03 -11.17 -21.39
C GLU A 79 -1.16 -10.27 -21.90
N THR A 80 -2.39 -10.79 -21.96
CA THR A 80 -3.57 -10.01 -22.36
C THR A 80 -3.90 -8.92 -21.34
N GLN A 81 -3.80 -9.21 -20.04
CA GLN A 81 -3.98 -8.22 -18.98
C GLN A 81 -2.98 -7.06 -19.12
N LEU A 82 -1.71 -7.37 -19.34
CA LEU A 82 -0.66 -6.37 -19.56
C LEU A 82 -0.93 -5.55 -20.82
N ALA A 83 -1.24 -6.20 -21.94
CA ALA A 83 -1.54 -5.51 -23.20
C ALA A 83 -2.73 -4.55 -23.05
N LYS A 84 -3.81 -4.96 -22.38
CA LYS A 84 -4.96 -4.10 -22.09
C LYS A 84 -4.57 -2.91 -21.21
N ALA A 85 -3.72 -3.12 -20.21
CA ALA A 85 -3.25 -2.04 -19.34
C ALA A 85 -2.36 -1.03 -20.08
N LEU A 86 -1.41 -1.50 -20.90
CA LEU A 86 -0.48 -0.66 -21.66
C LEU A 86 -1.18 0.28 -22.65
N ARG A 87 -2.36 -0.09 -23.17
CA ARG A 87 -3.19 0.81 -24.00
C ARG A 87 -3.52 2.13 -23.31
N LYS A 88 -3.64 2.15 -21.97
CA LYS A 88 -3.91 3.39 -21.21
C LYS A 88 -2.75 4.37 -21.22
N ALA A 89 -1.53 3.88 -21.46
CA ALA A 89 -0.31 4.67 -21.55
C ALA A 89 0.17 4.82 -23.01
N GLU A 90 -0.65 4.50 -24.02
CA GLU A 90 -0.24 4.51 -25.44
C GLU A 90 0.34 5.86 -25.88
N LYS A 91 -0.15 6.96 -25.30
CA LYS A 91 0.23 8.34 -25.62
C LYS A 91 1.40 8.87 -24.79
N PHE A 92 1.91 8.10 -23.84
CA PHE A 92 3.04 8.53 -23.01
C PHE A 92 4.35 8.33 -23.79
N SER A 93 5.20 9.36 -23.79
CA SER A 93 6.55 9.26 -24.34
C SER A 93 7.47 8.48 -23.41
N GLU A 94 7.32 8.68 -22.10
CA GLU A 94 8.07 8.01 -21.04
C GLU A 94 7.16 7.80 -19.82
N PHE A 95 7.26 6.65 -19.16
CA PHE A 95 6.47 6.34 -17.98
C PHE A 95 7.06 5.23 -17.11
N MET A 96 6.70 5.22 -15.83
CA MET A 96 6.99 4.13 -14.90
C MET A 96 5.80 3.16 -14.85
N VAL A 97 6.09 1.86 -14.79
CA VAL A 97 5.06 0.82 -14.59
C VAL A 97 5.09 0.32 -13.16
N LYS A 98 3.93 0.28 -12.51
CA LYS A 98 3.76 -0.26 -11.16
C LYS A 98 2.89 -1.51 -11.22
N ILE A 99 3.49 -2.64 -10.87
CA ILE A 99 2.89 -3.97 -10.90
C ILE A 99 2.38 -4.30 -9.50
N PHE A 100 1.08 -4.54 -9.41
CA PHE A 100 0.38 -5.03 -8.24
C PHE A 100 -0.35 -6.32 -8.62
N THR A 101 -0.52 -7.22 -7.66
CA THR A 101 -1.26 -8.48 -7.78
C THR A 101 -2.26 -8.67 -6.64
N SER A 102 -2.45 -7.61 -5.83
CA SER A 102 -3.17 -7.63 -4.55
C SER A 102 -2.60 -8.70 -3.61
N GLY A 103 -1.28 -8.88 -3.67
CA GLY A 103 -0.61 -10.08 -3.19
C GLY A 103 0.92 -9.95 -3.25
N SER A 104 1.58 -10.91 -3.88
CA SER A 104 3.04 -10.92 -4.02
C SER A 104 3.47 -11.33 -5.43
N PHE A 105 4.09 -10.41 -6.17
CA PHE A 105 4.59 -10.67 -7.51
C PHE A 105 5.69 -11.75 -7.57
N LEU A 106 6.49 -11.88 -6.50
CA LEU A 106 7.54 -12.90 -6.38
C LEU A 106 7.08 -14.20 -5.70
N ASP A 107 5.79 -14.36 -5.37
CA ASP A 107 5.28 -15.68 -4.93
C ASP A 107 4.87 -16.48 -6.16
N GLU A 108 5.62 -17.53 -6.47
CA GLU A 108 5.41 -18.40 -7.64
C GLU A 108 4.03 -19.07 -7.65
N GLN A 109 3.39 -19.20 -6.49
CA GLN A 109 2.02 -19.71 -6.38
C GLN A 109 0.95 -18.66 -6.72
N GLU A 110 1.30 -17.38 -6.64
CA GLU A 110 0.42 -16.27 -7.00
C GLU A 110 0.63 -15.86 -8.46
N VAL A 111 1.89 -15.71 -8.87
CA VAL A 111 2.34 -15.40 -10.23
C VAL A 111 3.39 -16.43 -10.66
N PRO A 112 3.07 -17.34 -11.58
CA PRO A 112 4.03 -18.32 -12.08
C PRO A 112 5.28 -17.65 -12.70
N PRO A 113 6.48 -18.25 -12.57
CA PRO A 113 7.72 -17.70 -13.14
C PRO A 113 7.60 -17.33 -14.62
N GLU A 114 6.93 -18.15 -15.44
CA GLU A 114 6.78 -17.89 -16.87
C GLU A 114 5.95 -16.61 -17.13
N ALA A 115 4.92 -16.37 -16.32
CA ALA A 115 4.10 -15.17 -16.41
C ALA A 115 4.85 -13.93 -15.89
N ARG A 116 5.56 -14.05 -14.76
CA ARG A 116 6.45 -13.01 -14.23
C ARG A 116 7.45 -12.57 -15.29
N ASP A 117 8.13 -13.54 -15.89
CA ASP A 117 9.22 -13.29 -16.85
C ASP A 117 8.69 -12.70 -18.15
N ALA A 118 7.53 -13.16 -18.65
CA ALA A 118 6.87 -12.57 -19.81
C ALA A 118 6.47 -11.10 -19.59
N ILE A 119 5.90 -10.79 -18.41
CA ILE A 119 5.56 -9.41 -18.03
C ILE A 119 6.82 -8.54 -18.02
N LEU A 120 7.88 -8.98 -17.32
CA LEU A 120 9.11 -8.21 -17.21
C LEU A 120 9.80 -8.04 -18.56
N LYS A 121 9.80 -9.07 -19.42
CA LYS A 121 10.38 -9.02 -20.76
C LYS A 121 9.67 -8.00 -21.64
N ASN A 122 8.33 -8.00 -21.64
CA ASN A 122 7.56 -7.03 -22.42
C ASN A 122 7.84 -5.58 -21.97
N LEU A 123 7.92 -5.36 -20.66
CA LEU A 123 8.29 -4.05 -20.10
C LEU A 123 9.76 -3.67 -20.38
N ALA A 124 10.66 -4.66 -20.44
CA ALA A 124 12.06 -4.47 -20.79
C ALA A 124 12.25 -4.05 -22.26
N GLU A 125 11.40 -4.53 -23.15
CA GLU A 125 11.44 -4.24 -24.59
C GLU A 125 10.79 -2.91 -24.96
N ASP A 126 9.89 -2.35 -24.14
CA ASP A 126 9.29 -1.03 -24.38
C ASP A 126 10.27 0.09 -23.98
N PRO A 127 10.83 0.87 -24.92
CA PRO A 127 11.81 1.91 -24.61
C PRO A 127 11.23 3.07 -23.79
N ARG A 128 9.90 3.24 -23.76
CA ARG A 128 9.21 4.29 -23.01
C ARG A 128 9.14 3.99 -21.51
N VAL A 129 9.32 2.73 -21.11
CA VAL A 129 9.28 2.33 -19.71
C VAL A 129 10.59 2.72 -19.02
N VAL A 130 10.56 3.74 -18.16
CA VAL A 130 11.77 4.30 -17.51
C VAL A 130 12.09 3.66 -16.16
N LYS A 131 11.11 3.01 -15.52
CA LYS A 131 11.25 2.29 -14.25
C LYS A 131 10.14 1.26 -14.10
N VAL A 132 10.45 0.11 -13.50
CA VAL A 132 9.48 -0.91 -13.13
C VAL A 132 9.45 -1.04 -11.61
N LEU A 133 8.26 -1.02 -11.02
CA LEU A 133 8.02 -1.32 -9.61
C LEU A 133 7.16 -2.57 -9.51
N ALA A 134 7.52 -3.50 -8.63
CA ALA A 134 6.67 -4.65 -8.32
C ALA A 134 6.37 -4.74 -6.82
N GLU A 135 5.10 -4.92 -6.46
CA GLU A 135 4.73 -5.23 -5.09
C GLU A 135 5.09 -6.67 -4.73
N THR A 136 5.63 -6.89 -3.53
CA THR A 136 5.85 -8.23 -3.02
C THR A 136 5.88 -8.25 -1.50
N ARG A 137 5.67 -9.43 -0.91
CA ARG A 137 5.88 -9.59 0.54
C ARG A 137 7.36 -9.90 0.79
N PRO A 138 7.99 -9.31 1.83
CA PRO A 138 9.41 -9.49 2.09
C PRO A 138 9.89 -10.94 2.19
N ASN A 139 9.04 -11.84 2.68
CA ASN A 139 9.36 -13.26 2.85
C ASN A 139 9.53 -14.04 1.53
N PHE A 140 9.24 -13.43 0.38
CA PHE A 140 9.46 -14.03 -0.94
C PHE A 140 10.71 -13.52 -1.64
N VAL A 141 11.38 -12.51 -1.10
CA VAL A 141 12.59 -11.97 -1.73
C VAL A 141 13.77 -12.90 -1.46
N THR A 142 14.38 -13.41 -2.51
CA THR A 142 15.61 -14.21 -2.48
C THR A 142 16.66 -13.57 -3.39
N GLU A 143 17.94 -13.90 -3.19
CA GLU A 143 18.97 -13.38 -4.11
C GLU A 143 18.74 -13.88 -5.55
N GLU A 144 18.31 -15.13 -5.70
CA GLU A 144 18.02 -15.78 -6.98
C GLU A 144 16.91 -15.05 -7.74
N ASN A 145 15.73 -14.85 -7.14
CA ASN A 145 14.64 -14.24 -7.89
C ASN A 145 14.84 -12.74 -8.18
N VAL A 146 15.63 -12.03 -7.36
CA VAL A 146 16.06 -10.67 -7.65
C VAL A 146 16.98 -10.65 -8.86
N GLN A 147 17.97 -11.55 -8.92
CA GLN A 147 18.87 -11.67 -10.06
C GLN A 147 18.14 -12.07 -11.35
N ASP A 148 17.18 -13.00 -11.26
CA ASP A 148 16.34 -13.39 -12.40
C ASP A 148 15.61 -12.18 -12.98
N CYS A 149 14.92 -11.40 -12.13
CA CYS A 149 14.21 -10.20 -12.55
C CYS A 149 15.15 -9.19 -13.23
N LEU A 150 16.33 -8.97 -12.66
CA LEU A 150 17.33 -8.06 -13.21
C LEU A 150 17.91 -8.55 -14.54
N SER A 151 18.12 -9.85 -14.70
CA SER A 151 18.61 -10.43 -15.95
C SER A 151 17.68 -10.14 -17.13
N ILE A 152 16.37 -10.08 -16.85
CA ILE A 152 15.32 -9.78 -17.84
C ILE A 152 15.20 -8.27 -18.07
N LEU A 153 15.16 -7.48 -17.00
CA LEU A 153 15.03 -6.02 -17.05
C LEU A 153 16.29 -5.31 -17.57
N LYS A 154 17.44 -6.01 -17.58
CA LYS A 154 18.75 -5.50 -18.02
C LYS A 154 19.10 -4.22 -17.25
N ASN A 155 19.13 -3.08 -17.94
CA ASN A 155 19.50 -1.79 -17.38
C ASN A 155 18.29 -0.95 -16.90
N LYS A 156 17.06 -1.48 -16.99
CA LYS A 156 15.89 -0.72 -16.52
C LYS A 156 15.85 -0.71 -14.99
N PRO A 157 15.74 0.48 -14.36
CA PRO A 157 15.60 0.57 -12.92
C PRO A 157 14.43 -0.26 -12.38
N PHE A 158 14.71 -1.02 -11.32
CA PHE A 158 13.74 -1.87 -10.65
C PHE A 158 13.54 -1.41 -9.20
N GLU A 159 12.29 -1.47 -8.74
CA GLU A 159 11.91 -1.17 -7.36
C GLU A 159 11.02 -2.28 -6.80
N LEU A 160 11.37 -2.79 -5.62
CA LEU A 160 10.51 -3.68 -4.86
C LEU A 160 9.73 -2.89 -3.83
N ALA A 161 8.41 -3.01 -3.89
CA ALA A 161 7.52 -2.33 -2.97
C ALA A 161 6.95 -3.31 -1.94
N PHE A 162 7.30 -3.10 -0.67
CA PHE A 162 6.92 -3.97 0.43
C PHE A 162 5.76 -3.39 1.22
N GLY A 163 4.69 -4.16 1.37
CA GLY A 163 3.64 -3.87 2.34
C GLY A 163 4.13 -4.11 3.77
N LEU A 164 4.97 -3.24 4.33
CA LEU A 164 5.52 -3.38 5.68
C LEU A 164 4.44 -3.18 6.77
N GLU A 165 3.54 -2.22 6.52
CA GLU A 165 2.44 -1.75 7.37
C GLU A 165 2.89 -1.09 8.69
N THR A 166 3.82 -1.70 9.43
CA THR A 166 4.37 -1.23 10.71
C THR A 166 5.73 -1.88 10.95
N SER A 167 6.63 -1.23 11.69
CA SER A 167 7.86 -1.86 12.21
C SER A 167 7.61 -2.73 13.44
N SER A 168 6.46 -2.57 14.13
CA SER A 168 6.15 -3.34 15.34
C SER A 168 5.59 -4.72 15.02
N ASP A 169 6.37 -5.77 15.33
CA ASP A 169 5.91 -7.17 15.23
C ASP A 169 4.65 -7.44 16.06
N LYS A 170 4.50 -6.75 17.20
CA LYS A 170 3.31 -6.84 18.05
C LYS A 170 2.08 -6.31 17.31
N ILE A 171 2.13 -5.09 16.78
CA ILE A 171 1.00 -4.50 16.03
C ILE A 171 0.74 -5.30 14.75
N ARG A 172 1.79 -5.76 14.07
CA ARG A 172 1.65 -6.57 12.87
C ARG A 172 0.91 -7.88 13.13
N LYS A 173 1.19 -8.54 14.25
CA LYS A 173 0.54 -9.79 14.65
C LYS A 173 -0.85 -9.56 15.23
N ASP A 174 -0.98 -8.63 16.17
CA ASP A 174 -2.16 -8.49 17.04
C ASP A 174 -3.23 -7.53 16.47
N SER A 175 -2.89 -6.72 15.46
CA SER A 175 -3.82 -5.76 14.84
C SER A 175 -3.99 -6.00 13.35
N ILE A 176 -2.89 -6.09 12.62
CA ILE A 176 -2.90 -6.22 11.16
C ILE A 176 -3.11 -7.68 10.73
N ASN A 177 -2.61 -8.63 11.53
CA ASN A 177 -2.53 -10.05 11.21
C ASN A 177 -1.76 -10.30 9.89
N LYS A 178 -0.46 -9.94 9.85
CA LYS A 178 0.43 -10.21 8.69
C LYS A 178 1.50 -11.23 9.04
N GLY A 179 1.73 -12.21 8.15
CA GLY A 179 2.61 -13.35 8.39
C GLY A 179 4.08 -13.13 8.00
N PHE A 180 4.75 -12.09 8.54
CA PHE A 180 6.20 -11.90 8.50
C PHE A 180 6.66 -10.93 9.62
N THR A 181 7.97 -10.87 9.89
CA THR A 181 8.58 -10.00 10.93
C THR A 181 9.25 -8.76 10.34
N PHE A 182 9.53 -7.74 11.16
CA PHE A 182 10.33 -6.59 10.70
C PHE A 182 11.71 -7.03 10.20
N GLN A 183 12.30 -8.05 10.82
CA GLN A 183 13.57 -8.61 10.39
C GLN A 183 13.51 -9.24 8.98
N ASP A 184 12.35 -9.82 8.60
CA ASP A 184 12.15 -10.31 7.23
C ASP A 184 12.16 -9.16 6.21
N PHE A 185 11.60 -7.99 6.59
CA PHE A 185 11.66 -6.78 5.77
C PHE A 185 13.10 -6.27 5.64
N VAL A 186 13.85 -6.19 6.74
CA VAL A 186 15.26 -5.77 6.72
C VAL A 186 16.09 -6.66 5.79
N ARG A 187 16.00 -7.99 5.95
CA ARG A 187 16.68 -8.96 5.07
C ARG A 187 16.31 -8.76 3.60
N ALA A 188 15.03 -8.60 3.29
CA ALA A 188 14.56 -8.43 1.92
C ALA A 188 15.07 -7.12 1.30
N ALA A 189 15.04 -6.03 2.07
CA ALA A 189 15.53 -4.73 1.64
C ALA A 189 17.05 -4.73 1.40
N GLU A 190 17.82 -5.34 2.31
CA GLU A 190 19.27 -5.50 2.16
C GLU A 190 19.61 -6.35 0.92
N THR A 191 18.90 -7.46 0.69
CA THR A 191 19.04 -8.26 -0.52
C THR A 191 18.74 -7.45 -1.79
N ALA A 192 17.64 -6.69 -1.80
CA ALA A 192 17.31 -5.84 -2.95
C ALA A 192 18.41 -4.80 -3.23
N LYS A 193 18.83 -4.07 -2.18
CA LYS A 193 19.86 -3.02 -2.28
C LYS A 193 21.23 -3.57 -2.68
N LYS A 194 21.60 -4.79 -2.25
CA LYS A 194 22.83 -5.49 -2.67
C LYS A 194 22.96 -5.58 -4.21
N TYR A 195 21.84 -5.70 -4.91
CA TYR A 195 21.76 -5.81 -6.37
C TYR A 195 21.33 -4.52 -7.07
N GLY A 196 21.34 -3.37 -6.37
CA GLY A 196 20.96 -2.08 -6.94
C GLY A 196 19.45 -1.90 -7.17
N VAL A 197 18.62 -2.76 -6.57
CA VAL A 197 17.16 -2.63 -6.60
C VAL A 197 16.73 -1.67 -5.51
N THR A 198 15.92 -0.67 -5.87
CA THR A 198 15.37 0.30 -4.92
C THR A 198 14.22 -0.31 -4.11
N VAL A 199 13.99 0.22 -2.92
CA VAL A 199 13.01 -0.30 -1.96
C VAL A 199 11.97 0.76 -1.62
N LYS A 200 10.69 0.43 -1.81
CA LYS A 200 9.56 1.25 -1.35
C LYS A 200 8.85 0.55 -0.20
N ALA A 201 8.68 1.21 0.94
CA ALA A 201 7.90 0.66 2.06
C ALA A 201 6.51 1.30 2.12
N TYR A 202 5.47 0.48 2.17
CA TYR A 202 4.12 0.92 2.50
C TYR A 202 3.86 0.74 3.99
N LEU A 203 3.43 1.80 4.67
CA LEU A 203 2.99 1.81 6.06
C LEU A 203 1.47 2.01 6.15
N MET A 204 0.84 1.54 7.21
CA MET A 204 -0.62 1.59 7.42
C MET A 204 -0.96 2.42 8.65
N LEU A 205 -1.44 3.64 8.45
CA LEU A 205 -1.94 4.45 9.55
C LEU A 205 -3.26 3.90 10.07
N LYS A 206 -3.27 3.66 11.39
CA LYS A 206 -4.42 3.26 12.21
C LYS A 206 -5.09 1.95 11.76
N PRO A 207 -4.37 0.81 11.81
CA PRO A 207 -5.02 -0.49 11.78
C PRO A 207 -5.93 -0.67 13.01
N LEU A 208 -6.64 -1.80 13.08
CA LEU A 208 -7.51 -2.12 14.21
C LEU A 208 -6.79 -2.08 15.56
N PHE A 209 -7.55 -1.79 16.62
CA PHE A 209 -7.12 -1.86 18.02
C PHE A 209 -6.05 -0.84 18.46
N LEU A 210 -5.80 0.19 17.65
CA LEU A 210 -4.98 1.34 18.04
C LEU A 210 -5.87 2.57 18.18
N SER A 211 -5.62 3.35 19.23
CA SER A 211 -6.11 4.73 19.28
C SER A 211 -5.43 5.56 18.19
N GLU A 212 -6.00 6.72 17.87
CA GLU A 212 -5.42 7.65 16.90
C GLU A 212 -3.99 8.05 17.28
N LYS A 213 -3.76 8.33 18.58
CA LYS A 213 -2.44 8.70 19.10
C LYS A 213 -1.44 7.55 18.97
N GLN A 214 -1.81 6.35 19.41
CA GLN A 214 -0.96 5.16 19.27
C GLN A 214 -0.61 4.88 17.81
N ALA A 215 -1.57 5.08 16.90
CA ALA A 215 -1.34 4.92 15.47
C ALA A 215 -0.36 5.97 14.91
N MET A 216 -0.42 7.21 15.36
CA MET A 216 0.56 8.25 14.99
C MET A 216 1.96 7.91 15.49
N GLU A 217 2.08 7.50 16.75
CA GLU A 217 3.34 7.08 17.36
C GLU A 217 3.93 5.84 16.66
N ASP A 218 3.08 4.88 16.28
CA ASP A 218 3.48 3.71 15.51
C ASP A 218 4.06 4.08 14.15
N ILE A 219 3.41 4.98 13.42
CA ILE A 219 3.87 5.37 12.08
C ILE A 219 5.17 6.17 12.15
N ILE A 220 5.30 7.13 13.08
CA ILE A 220 6.54 7.89 13.23
C ILE A 220 7.71 6.94 13.52
N ARG A 221 7.56 6.05 14.50
CA ARG A 221 8.58 5.04 14.80
C ARG A 221 8.86 4.12 13.60
N SER A 222 7.81 3.70 12.89
CA SER A 222 7.95 2.84 11.71
C SER A 222 8.70 3.52 10.56
N ILE A 223 8.55 4.85 10.40
CA ILE A 223 9.33 5.64 9.45
C ILE A 223 10.80 5.64 9.89
N ASP A 224 11.09 5.95 11.16
CA ASP A 224 12.45 5.97 11.69
C ASP A 224 13.16 4.62 11.51
N ASP A 225 12.47 3.52 11.83
CA ASP A 225 13.00 2.17 11.72
C ASP A 225 13.22 1.75 10.26
N ALA A 226 12.32 2.13 9.35
CA ALA A 226 12.36 1.71 7.94
C ALA A 226 13.23 2.61 7.05
N ALA A 227 13.52 3.85 7.46
CA ALA A 227 14.28 4.83 6.69
C ALA A 227 15.66 4.31 6.20
N PRO A 228 16.47 3.60 7.01
CA PRO A 228 17.76 3.08 6.53
C PRO A 228 17.62 2.05 5.40
N TYR A 229 16.48 1.36 5.36
CA TYR A 229 16.22 0.23 4.47
C TYR A 229 15.34 0.59 3.27
N SER A 230 14.82 1.82 3.22
CA SER A 230 13.85 2.26 2.20
C SER A 230 14.38 3.46 1.43
N ASP A 231 14.16 3.48 0.12
CA ASP A 231 14.41 4.62 -0.75
C ASP A 231 13.17 5.53 -0.87
N THR A 232 11.99 5.02 -0.53
CA THR A 232 10.73 5.78 -0.45
C THR A 232 9.79 5.14 0.56
N ILE A 233 9.07 5.96 1.33
CA ILE A 233 8.01 5.49 2.23
C ILE A 233 6.67 6.10 1.83
N SER A 234 5.66 5.25 1.68
CA SER A 234 4.29 5.65 1.38
C SER A 234 3.36 5.23 2.51
N ILE A 235 2.62 6.18 3.07
CA ILE A 235 1.73 5.97 4.20
C ILE A 235 0.30 5.89 3.68
N ASN A 236 -0.26 4.69 3.74
CA ASN A 236 -1.66 4.43 3.45
C ASN A 236 -2.48 4.59 4.72
N LEU A 237 -3.64 5.23 4.61
CA LEU A 237 -4.54 5.41 5.73
C LEU A 237 -5.63 4.35 5.66
N CYS A 238 -5.88 3.65 6.78
CA CYS A 238 -6.80 2.53 6.79
C CYS A 238 -8.23 2.95 6.45
N ASN A 239 -8.78 2.37 5.38
CA ASN A 239 -10.17 2.55 4.97
C ASN A 239 -11.00 1.28 5.23
N VAL A 240 -12.32 1.43 5.25
CA VAL A 240 -13.27 0.36 5.53
C VAL A 240 -13.64 -0.34 4.22
N GLN A 241 -12.93 -1.42 3.91
CA GLN A 241 -13.18 -2.26 2.74
C GLN A 241 -14.19 -3.37 3.06
N LYS A 242 -14.98 -3.77 2.06
CA LYS A 242 -15.99 -4.82 2.23
C LYS A 242 -15.35 -6.17 2.57
N GLY A 243 -16.03 -6.97 3.39
CA GLY A 243 -15.59 -8.32 3.71
C GLY A 243 -14.38 -8.39 4.64
N THR A 244 -14.18 -7.37 5.47
CA THR A 244 -13.02 -7.27 6.36
C THR A 244 -13.44 -7.26 7.82
N LEU A 245 -12.50 -7.59 8.72
CA LEU A 245 -12.75 -7.42 10.16
C LEU A 245 -12.92 -5.93 10.51
N VAL A 246 -12.24 -5.05 9.77
CA VAL A 246 -12.44 -3.60 9.85
C VAL A 246 -13.89 -3.22 9.58
N GLU A 247 -14.51 -3.72 8.51
CA GLU A 247 -15.94 -3.48 8.24
C GLU A 247 -16.83 -4.00 9.36
N ALA A 248 -16.61 -5.23 9.82
CA ALA A 248 -17.43 -5.83 10.87
C ALA A 248 -17.40 -5.05 12.20
N LEU A 249 -16.28 -4.41 12.54
CA LEU A 249 -16.16 -3.55 13.72
C LEU A 249 -16.68 -2.14 13.46
N TRP A 250 -16.45 -1.58 12.26
CA TRP A 250 -16.99 -0.29 11.86
C TRP A 250 -18.52 -0.27 11.84
N GLU A 251 -19.18 -1.32 11.34
CA GLU A 251 -20.65 -1.45 11.34
C GLU A 251 -21.25 -1.46 12.75
N LYS A 252 -20.46 -1.84 13.76
CA LYS A 252 -20.83 -1.83 15.18
C LYS A 252 -20.45 -0.54 15.90
N GLY A 253 -19.89 0.46 15.19
CA GLY A 253 -19.37 1.69 15.78
C GLY A 253 -18.09 1.49 16.60
N GLN A 254 -17.38 0.37 16.43
CA GLN A 254 -16.18 0.01 17.18
C GLN A 254 -14.87 0.38 16.44
N TYR A 255 -14.98 0.98 15.27
CA TYR A 255 -13.83 1.49 14.52
C TYR A 255 -14.22 2.76 13.76
N ARG A 256 -13.30 3.73 13.74
CA ARG A 256 -13.35 4.92 12.90
C ARG A 256 -12.05 5.01 12.10
N PRO A 257 -12.09 5.20 10.77
CA PRO A 257 -10.91 5.52 9.97
C PRO A 257 -10.06 6.65 10.58
N PRO A 258 -8.77 6.75 10.24
CA PRO A 258 -7.91 7.80 10.79
C PRO A 258 -8.36 9.19 10.37
N TRP A 259 -7.99 10.18 11.20
CA TRP A 259 -8.14 11.59 10.86
C TRP A 259 -7.12 11.98 9.80
N LEU A 260 -7.51 12.86 8.87
CA LEU A 260 -6.55 13.42 7.92
C LEU A 260 -5.57 14.39 8.63
N TRP A 261 -5.97 14.97 9.77
CA TRP A 261 -5.05 15.76 10.60
C TRP A 261 -3.87 14.95 11.13
N SER A 262 -4.08 13.67 11.43
CA SER A 262 -3.02 12.79 11.92
C SER A 262 -1.91 12.60 10.90
N ILE A 263 -2.26 12.36 9.62
CA ILE A 263 -1.24 12.21 8.57
C ILE A 263 -0.50 13.52 8.30
N ILE A 264 -1.16 14.68 8.39
CA ILE A 264 -0.50 15.98 8.28
C ILE A 264 0.59 16.13 9.35
N GLU A 265 0.25 15.87 10.62
CA GLU A 265 1.23 15.99 11.71
C GLU A 265 2.37 14.97 11.59
N ILE A 266 2.06 13.73 11.20
CA ILE A 266 3.06 12.69 10.94
C ILE A 266 4.04 13.14 9.85
N LEU A 267 3.53 13.59 8.70
CA LEU A 267 4.38 13.98 7.57
C LEU A 267 5.25 15.20 7.90
N GLN A 268 4.71 16.19 8.62
CA GLN A 268 5.48 17.34 9.08
C GLN A 268 6.65 16.93 9.98
N LYS A 269 6.38 16.08 10.99
CA LYS A 269 7.41 15.56 11.91
C LYS A 269 8.43 14.69 11.19
N ALA A 270 7.96 13.75 10.38
CA ALA A 270 8.80 12.81 9.66
C ALA A 270 9.70 13.53 8.64
N LYS A 271 9.19 14.52 7.92
CA LYS A 271 10.00 15.29 6.96
C LYS A 271 11.02 16.19 7.64
N ALA A 272 10.74 16.68 8.85
CA ALA A 272 11.74 17.41 9.64
C ALA A 272 12.87 16.49 10.14
N ALA A 273 12.55 15.24 10.50
CA ALA A 273 13.54 14.25 10.95
C ALA A 273 14.32 13.61 9.78
N HIS A 274 13.67 13.39 8.64
CA HIS A 274 14.22 12.75 7.44
C HIS A 274 14.03 13.65 6.21
N PRO A 275 14.78 14.76 6.10
CA PRO A 275 14.57 15.78 5.07
C PRO A 275 14.73 15.24 3.65
N ASP A 276 15.65 14.29 3.45
CA ASP A 276 15.95 13.74 2.12
C ASP A 276 15.11 12.51 1.76
N LEU A 277 14.37 11.93 2.72
CA LEU A 277 13.55 10.75 2.48
C LEU A 277 12.27 11.16 1.72
N PRO A 278 11.98 10.55 0.55
CA PRO A 278 10.71 10.73 -0.12
C PRO A 278 9.57 10.11 0.70
N LEU A 279 8.64 10.95 1.11
CA LEU A 279 7.46 10.59 1.89
C LEU A 279 6.20 10.88 1.09
N MET A 280 5.28 9.94 1.06
CA MET A 280 4.07 10.03 0.23
C MET A 280 2.83 9.60 1.01
N SER A 281 1.70 10.18 0.67
CA SER A 281 0.39 9.69 1.10
C SER A 281 -0.69 10.14 0.12
N ASP A 282 -1.45 9.19 -0.43
CA ASP A 282 -2.65 9.44 -1.22
C ASP A 282 -3.83 8.67 -0.60
N PRO A 283 -4.56 9.27 0.35
CA PRO A 283 -5.60 8.56 1.09
C PRO A 283 -6.78 8.14 0.20
N VAL A 284 -6.92 6.84 -0.01
CA VAL A 284 -8.04 6.28 -0.79
C VAL A 284 -9.36 6.49 -0.07
N GLY A 285 -10.30 7.18 -0.73
CA GLY A 285 -11.62 7.49 -0.18
C GLY A 285 -11.63 8.63 0.83
N ALA A 286 -10.61 9.50 0.82
CA ALA A 286 -10.53 10.68 1.68
C ALA A 286 -11.85 11.49 1.70
N GLY A 287 -12.31 11.86 2.89
CA GLY A 287 -13.54 12.62 3.11
C GLY A 287 -14.84 11.79 3.08
N SER A 288 -14.78 10.51 2.71
CA SER A 288 -15.93 9.62 2.79
C SER A 288 -16.09 9.00 4.18
N LYS A 289 -17.32 8.58 4.54
CA LYS A 289 -17.60 7.92 5.82
C LYS A 289 -16.77 6.64 6.05
N ARG A 290 -16.45 5.93 4.97
CA ARG A 290 -15.67 4.67 4.99
C ARG A 290 -14.17 4.90 4.78
N GLY A 291 -13.75 6.09 4.40
CA GLY A 291 -12.34 6.43 4.22
C GLY A 291 -11.83 7.35 5.32
N PRO A 292 -10.56 7.75 5.27
CA PRO A 292 -9.98 8.71 6.21
C PRO A 292 -10.65 10.07 6.07
N HIS A 293 -11.01 10.72 7.18
CA HIS A 293 -11.73 11.99 7.12
C HIS A 293 -11.54 12.86 8.38
N ASN A 294 -11.66 14.16 8.15
CA ASN A 294 -11.91 15.17 9.17
C ASN A 294 -13.43 15.47 9.18
N CYS A 295 -13.84 16.73 9.13
CA CYS A 295 -15.23 17.10 8.85
C CYS A 295 -15.51 17.22 7.35
N LYS A 296 -16.78 17.42 6.98
CA LYS A 296 -17.23 17.58 5.59
C LYS A 296 -16.68 18.83 4.89
N GLU A 297 -16.25 19.83 5.65
CA GLU A 297 -15.79 21.11 5.13
C GLU A 297 -14.33 21.05 4.66
N CYS A 298 -13.43 20.48 5.47
CA CYS A 298 -11.99 20.53 5.21
C CYS A 298 -11.38 19.26 4.59
N SER A 299 -12.09 18.13 4.59
CA SER A 299 -11.47 16.84 4.20
C SER A 299 -10.95 16.82 2.76
N SER A 300 -11.65 17.46 1.82
CA SER A 300 -11.20 17.50 0.41
C SER A 300 -9.91 18.31 0.27
N GLU A 301 -9.88 19.51 0.85
CA GLU A 301 -8.73 20.42 0.76
C GLU A 301 -7.49 19.80 1.42
N VAL A 302 -7.64 19.16 2.58
CA VAL A 302 -6.54 18.47 3.25
C VAL A 302 -6.04 17.30 2.38
N ALA A 303 -6.93 16.54 1.75
CA ALA A 303 -6.53 15.45 0.85
C ALA A 303 -5.75 15.95 -0.39
N ASP A 304 -6.15 17.08 -0.97
CA ASP A 304 -5.44 17.69 -2.10
C ASP A 304 -4.06 18.22 -1.70
N SER A 305 -3.94 18.74 -0.47
CA SER A 305 -2.65 19.16 0.09
C SER A 305 -1.67 17.99 0.26
N LEU A 306 -2.16 16.80 0.64
CA LEU A 306 -1.36 15.57 0.75
C LEU A 306 -0.85 15.08 -0.61
N ARG A 307 -1.69 15.19 -1.65
CA ARG A 307 -1.30 14.85 -3.03
C ARG A 307 -0.24 15.81 -3.55
N THR A 308 -0.40 17.10 -3.28
CA THR A 308 0.58 18.14 -3.64
C THR A 308 1.92 17.85 -2.96
N PHE A 309 1.92 17.69 -1.64
CA PHE A 309 3.11 17.31 -0.87
C PHE A 309 3.78 16.04 -1.40
N SER A 310 3.02 15.01 -1.76
CA SER A 310 3.58 13.75 -2.27
C SER A 310 4.39 13.95 -3.57
N LEU A 311 4.09 15.01 -4.34
CA LEU A 311 4.80 15.35 -5.57
C LEU A 311 5.87 16.45 -5.39
N THR A 312 5.68 17.39 -4.47
CA THR A 312 6.62 18.51 -4.24
C THR A 312 7.66 18.21 -3.17
N GLN A 313 7.32 17.31 -2.23
CA GLN A 313 8.08 17.00 -1.02
C GLN A 313 8.30 18.22 -0.10
N ASP A 314 7.54 19.30 -0.29
CA ASP A 314 7.63 20.53 0.50
C ASP A 314 6.63 20.51 1.67
N PRO A 315 7.08 20.46 2.94
CA PRO A 315 6.20 20.53 4.11
C PRO A 315 5.29 21.77 4.14
N ALA A 316 5.63 22.86 3.46
CA ALA A 316 4.80 24.06 3.37
C ALA A 316 3.50 23.83 2.59
N ASP A 317 3.43 22.77 1.78
CA ASP A 317 2.20 22.34 1.09
C ASP A 317 1.25 21.57 2.01
N LEU A 318 1.73 21.03 3.14
CA LEU A 318 0.90 20.33 4.11
C LEU A 318 -0.01 21.33 4.84
N SER A 319 -1.28 21.34 4.40
CA SER A 319 -2.44 22.13 4.85
C SER A 319 -2.16 23.43 5.63
N LYS A 320 -2.44 24.56 4.96
CA LYS A 320 -2.65 25.89 5.57
C LYS A 320 -4.09 26.07 6.10
N THR A 321 -4.93 25.06 5.96
CA THR A 321 -6.35 25.08 6.27
C THR A 321 -6.55 25.11 7.79
N TYR A 322 -7.23 26.14 8.28
CA TYR A 322 -7.72 26.17 9.65
C TYR A 322 -9.19 25.76 9.69
N CYS A 323 -9.51 24.74 10.47
CA CYS A 323 -10.89 24.29 10.68
C CYS A 323 -11.09 23.91 12.15
N GLY A 324 -12.24 24.26 12.72
CA GLY A 324 -12.57 23.99 14.12
C GLY A 324 -12.51 22.50 14.49
N CYS A 325 -12.73 21.58 13.54
CA CYS A 325 -12.61 20.14 13.78
C CYS A 325 -11.19 19.69 14.16
N LYS A 326 -10.16 20.53 13.92
CA LYS A 326 -8.80 20.28 14.39
C LYS A 326 -8.71 20.29 15.93
N GLU A 327 -9.51 21.12 16.60
CA GLU A 327 -9.57 21.12 18.08
C GLU A 327 -10.25 19.86 18.61
N LEU A 328 -11.29 19.37 17.93
CA LEU A 328 -11.90 18.08 18.25
C LEU A 328 -10.89 16.94 18.09
N TRP A 329 -10.13 16.91 16.99
CA TRP A 329 -9.07 15.93 16.80
C TRP A 329 -8.01 15.97 17.90
N LYS A 330 -7.54 17.16 18.32
CA LYS A 330 -6.62 17.29 19.46
C LYS A 330 -7.21 16.69 20.74
N LYS A 331 -8.50 16.95 21.01
CA LYS A 331 -9.19 16.35 22.16
C LYS A 331 -9.34 14.84 22.04
N THR A 332 -9.57 14.31 20.83
CA THR A 332 -9.53 12.87 20.58
C THR A 332 -8.18 12.26 20.97
N LEU A 333 -7.07 12.89 20.57
CA LEU A 333 -5.72 12.42 20.94
C LEU A 333 -5.49 12.43 22.46
N GLU A 334 -6.11 13.34 23.20
CA GLU A 334 -6.02 13.40 24.66
C GLU A 334 -6.85 12.31 25.35
N ILE A 335 -8.07 12.03 24.85
CA ILE A 335 -9.07 11.27 25.61
C ILE A 335 -9.29 9.83 25.15
N GLU A 336 -8.97 9.47 23.90
CA GLU A 336 -9.26 8.15 23.33
C GLU A 336 -8.51 7.01 24.04
N ASP A 337 -7.33 7.28 24.59
CA ASP A 337 -6.59 6.30 25.41
C ASP A 337 -7.33 5.98 26.73
N PHE A 338 -8.10 6.94 27.28
CA PHE A 338 -8.92 6.73 28.47
C PHE A 338 -10.22 5.97 28.18
N THR A 339 -10.66 5.96 26.92
CA THR A 339 -11.82 5.19 26.45
C THR A 339 -11.42 3.82 25.89
N TYR A 340 -10.19 3.36 26.17
CA TYR A 340 -9.63 2.10 25.67
C TYR A 340 -9.67 1.99 24.14
N GLY A 341 -9.43 3.10 23.43
CA GLY A 341 -9.45 3.12 21.97
C GLY A 341 -10.85 3.11 21.36
N ALA A 342 -11.91 3.28 22.15
CA ALA A 342 -13.26 3.42 21.61
C ALA A 342 -13.34 4.72 20.79
N PRO A 343 -13.73 4.63 19.50
CA PRO A 343 -13.72 5.80 18.64
C PRO A 343 -14.73 6.82 19.15
N ILE A 344 -14.31 8.08 19.22
CA ILE A 344 -15.23 9.19 19.40
C ILE A 344 -15.95 9.36 18.07
N LEU A 345 -17.23 8.99 18.06
CA LEU A 345 -18.10 9.13 16.91
C LEU A 345 -18.73 10.52 16.93
N ASP A 346 -18.88 11.11 15.74
CA ASP A 346 -19.49 12.43 15.53
C ASP A 346 -20.95 12.51 16.02
#